data_AF-A0A9D2RXZ1-F1
#
_entry.id   AF-A0A9D2RXZ1-F1
#
_cell.length_a   1.000
_cell.length_b   1.000
_cell.length_c   1.000
_cell.angle_alpha   90.00
_cell.angle_beta   90.00
_cell.angle_gamma   90.00
#
_symmetry.space_group_name_H-M   'P 1'
#
loop_
_entity.id
_entity.type
_entity.pdbx_description
1 polymer ?
#
loop_
_entity_poly.entity_id
_entity_poly.type
_entity_poly.pdbx_seq_one_letter_code
_entity_poly.pdbx_strand_id
1 'polypeptide(L)'
;MDRELNENQPAKPRKKRLIVLIVVAALVVLAVAAYFIARTVAHSFIQSEISTRSDWEIDTGDVADREAAQQVTVYTDPVEATIEITQIVPDEYEDEGFTYYDEEVQDRLASTLLGLTQEGNYTMGSPLAILNPFGTGSNGLYLYFGTSNPTQVQYTVSVEDDAIPDYTAWANNAGEDGYSRVQEFLLIGLVPGMENTVTLTAYNRQGQETQSATFTIDMPEATSGYDVTLETVDGDSTQALSNGLYYAMGIGGQYGYTFFYDNDGVMRYEMVLEGYHSDRFLWDEDGSLITCVGSTKVARLNRFGQVTQVFDLGQYELHHDINWGPEGTILALATDLEGETVEDQVLQIDLESGQVTHIVDFTQVFQSYFDITRPVQATDPFGLWSEGEWDWLHLNSLQYDESDNSIIVSSRETSTIIKCALGEEPSIVWMAGNPDFWQGTDFAQYSLEAQGDFNYQYGQHDVELMPAQEVEALGFEAAGEGQLYLRVYDNNYYAMSSRDDFQVEVPEEVGTANMEDGVNSHVYYYLVDEAADTFTLVDSFDVPYSSLVSNAKWMGDTYVVNNGVHQCYEEYDQQGSLIRQYKYTCTANGYRVMKDSFEGFWFLPQ
;
A
#
# COMPACT_ATOMS: atom_id res chain seq x y z
N MET A 1 -28.34 17.27 92.57
CA MET A 1 -27.26 18.25 92.79
C MET A 1 -25.94 17.71 92.32
N ASP A 2 -25.51 17.87 91.08
CA ASP A 2 -26.10 18.20 89.77
C ASP A 2 -24.86 18.22 88.86
N ARG A 3 -24.75 17.34 87.85
CA ARG A 3 -25.09 17.65 86.44
C ARG A 3 -24.64 19.04 85.98
N GLU A 4 -23.61 19.05 85.15
CA GLU A 4 -23.60 19.62 83.79
C GLU A 4 -22.31 19.13 83.10
N LEU A 5 -22.41 18.12 82.22
CA LEU A 5 -22.59 18.28 80.77
C LEU A 5 -21.44 19.08 80.14
N ASN A 6 -20.47 18.37 79.55
CA ASN A 6 -19.86 18.90 78.34
C ASN A 6 -19.71 17.82 77.27
N GLU A 7 -20.16 18.22 76.09
CA GLU A 7 -20.62 17.46 74.95
C GLU A 7 -19.59 16.51 74.31
N ASN A 8 -20.09 15.32 73.98
CA ASN A 8 -19.68 14.57 72.80
C ASN A 8 -19.85 15.46 71.56
N GLN A 9 -18.75 15.95 70.96
CA GLN A 9 -18.74 16.28 69.54
C GLN A 9 -17.91 15.21 68.79
N PRO A 10 -18.53 14.42 67.90
CA PRO A 10 -17.76 13.59 67.00
C PRO A 10 -17.08 14.49 65.98
N ALA A 11 -15.75 14.39 65.89
CA ALA A 11 -14.98 15.01 64.81
C ALA A 11 -15.60 14.59 63.46
N LYS A 12 -16.06 15.57 62.67
CA LYS A 12 -16.44 15.37 61.27
C LYS A 12 -15.23 15.63 60.36
N PRO A 13 -14.53 14.58 59.90
CA PRO A 13 -13.81 14.66 58.63
C PRO A 13 -14.27 13.51 57.73
N ARG A 14 -15.54 13.52 57.29
CA ARG A 14 -16.05 12.47 56.38
C ARG A 14 -16.66 12.99 55.07
N LYS A 15 -17.32 14.15 55.05
CA LYS A 15 -17.97 14.64 53.82
C LYS A 15 -17.00 15.02 52.69
N LYS A 16 -15.93 15.77 52.99
CA LYS A 16 -14.95 16.17 51.95
C LYS A 16 -14.19 14.98 51.37
N ARG A 17 -13.74 14.03 52.21
CA ARG A 17 -13.09 12.79 51.76
C ARG A 17 -14.03 11.88 50.96
N LEU A 18 -15.30 11.79 51.36
CA LEU A 18 -16.31 11.04 50.62
C LEU A 18 -16.63 11.67 49.25
N ILE A 19 -16.71 13.00 49.17
CA ILE A 19 -16.91 13.71 47.89
C ILE A 19 -15.71 13.48 46.97
N VAL A 20 -14.48 13.57 47.47
CA VAL A 20 -13.27 13.28 46.68
C VAL A 20 -13.27 11.82 46.20
N LEU A 21 -13.62 10.85 47.06
CA LEU A 21 -13.73 9.44 46.66
C LEU A 21 -14.82 9.21 45.60
N ILE A 22 -15.97 9.90 45.69
CA ILE A 22 -17.04 9.81 44.70
C ILE A 22 -16.60 10.43 43.37
N VAL A 23 -15.90 11.57 43.41
CA VAL A 23 -15.38 12.23 42.20
C VAL A 23 -14.31 11.35 41.54
N VAL A 24 -13.38 10.79 42.31
CA VAL A 24 -12.36 9.86 41.80
C VAL A 24 -13.02 8.61 41.23
N ALA A 25 -14.00 8.01 41.92
CA ALA A 25 -14.72 6.85 41.40
C ALA A 25 -15.50 7.18 40.12
N ALA A 26 -16.13 8.36 40.03
CA ALA A 26 -16.81 8.81 38.83
C ALA A 26 -15.84 9.05 37.66
N LEU A 27 -14.65 9.62 37.92
CA LEU A 27 -13.60 9.79 36.92
C LEU A 27 -13.04 8.45 36.45
N VAL A 28 -12.85 7.49 37.34
CA VAL A 28 -12.44 6.12 36.98
C VAL A 28 -13.51 5.45 36.13
N VAL A 29 -14.79 5.56 36.50
CA VAL A 29 -15.90 5.00 35.70
C VAL A 29 -15.96 5.66 34.31
N LEU A 30 -15.75 6.98 34.22
CA LEU A 30 -15.71 7.68 32.93
C LEU A 30 -14.50 7.27 32.08
N ALA A 31 -13.32 7.13 32.68
CA ALA A 31 -12.12 6.66 31.98
C ALA A 31 -12.28 5.22 31.48
N VAL A 32 -12.84 4.33 32.30
CA VAL A 32 -13.15 2.95 31.91
C VAL A 32 -14.19 2.91 30.79
N ALA A 33 -15.25 3.71 30.89
CA ALA A 33 -16.26 3.80 29.83
C ALA A 33 -15.66 4.34 28.53
N ALA A 34 -14.81 5.37 28.60
CA ALA A 34 -14.12 5.92 27.45
C ALA A 34 -13.18 4.89 26.79
N TYR A 35 -12.45 4.12 27.60
CA TYR A 35 -11.59 3.03 27.11
C TYR A 35 -12.41 1.97 26.35
N PHE A 36 -13.50 1.47 26.93
CA PHE A 36 -14.34 0.47 26.26
C PHE A 36 -14.96 1.00 24.97
N ILE A 37 -15.38 2.27 24.95
CA ILE A 37 -15.87 2.91 23.72
C ILE A 37 -14.76 2.97 22.66
N ALA A 38 -13.58 3.47 23.03
CA ALA A 38 -12.44 3.58 22.11
C ALA A 38 -12.04 2.20 21.56
N ARG A 39 -11.97 1.18 22.42
CA ARG A 39 -11.68 -0.20 22.03
C ARG A 39 -12.70 -0.77 21.06
N THR A 40 -14.00 -0.63 21.34
CA THR A 40 -15.06 -1.13 20.45
C THR A 40 -14.99 -0.43 19.08
N VAL A 41 -14.69 0.86 19.09
CA VAL A 41 -14.50 1.65 17.88
C VAL A 41 -13.27 1.17 17.09
N ALA A 42 -12.13 0.95 17.75
CA ALA A 42 -10.90 0.46 17.13
C ALA A 42 -11.07 -0.93 16.48
N HIS A 43 -11.63 -1.92 17.20
CA HIS A 43 -11.91 -3.24 16.60
C HIS A 43 -12.91 -3.16 15.44
N SER A 44 -13.93 -2.30 15.54
CA SER A 44 -14.87 -2.09 14.44
C SER A 44 -14.20 -1.49 13.21
N PHE A 45 -13.18 -0.64 13.39
CA PHE A 45 -12.40 -0.08 12.29
C PHE A 45 -11.54 -1.14 11.61
N ILE A 46 -10.76 -1.91 12.38
CA ILE A 46 -9.93 -3.00 11.83
C ILE A 46 -10.80 -4.00 11.06
N GLN A 47 -11.93 -4.42 11.62
CA GLN A 47 -12.85 -5.33 10.92
C GLN A 47 -13.46 -4.73 9.66
N SER A 48 -13.67 -3.41 9.62
CA SER A 48 -14.14 -2.74 8.39
C SER A 48 -13.06 -2.63 7.33
N GLU A 49 -11.80 -2.52 7.74
CA GLU A 49 -10.64 -2.43 6.87
C GLU A 49 -10.41 -3.75 6.10
N ILE A 50 -10.57 -4.89 6.74
CA ILE A 50 -10.48 -6.22 6.10
C ILE A 50 -11.79 -6.68 5.43
N SER A 51 -12.84 -5.86 5.45
CA SER A 51 -14.14 -6.27 4.91
C SER A 51 -14.15 -6.29 3.38
N THR A 52 -14.87 -7.26 2.82
CA THR A 52 -15.17 -7.28 1.40
C THR A 52 -16.24 -6.24 1.07
N ARG A 53 -16.06 -5.55 -0.06
CA ARG A 53 -17.01 -4.59 -0.59
C ARG A 53 -18.36 -5.25 -0.80
N SER A 54 -19.39 -4.63 -0.24
CA SER A 54 -20.76 -5.10 -0.33
C SER A 54 -21.55 -4.46 -1.47
N ASP A 55 -21.04 -3.38 -2.06
CA ASP A 55 -21.72 -2.62 -3.11
C ASP A 55 -20.73 -1.96 -4.08
N TRP A 56 -21.09 -1.95 -5.35
CA TRP A 56 -20.37 -1.30 -6.43
C TRP A 56 -21.29 -0.22 -6.99
N GLU A 57 -21.21 0.99 -6.42
CA GLU A 57 -22.01 2.13 -6.88
C GLU A 57 -21.63 2.50 -8.33
N ILE A 58 -22.60 2.42 -9.24
CA ILE A 58 -22.40 2.74 -10.67
C ILE A 58 -23.54 3.64 -11.13
N ASP A 59 -23.21 4.86 -11.55
CA ASP A 59 -24.14 5.72 -12.28
C ASP A 59 -24.20 5.28 -13.74
N THR A 60 -25.39 4.88 -14.18
CA THR A 60 -25.63 4.34 -15.54
C THR A 60 -26.38 5.33 -16.43
N GLY A 61 -26.08 5.30 -17.73
CA GLY A 61 -26.73 6.12 -18.76
C GLY A 61 -28.00 5.50 -19.35
N ASP A 62 -28.25 5.79 -20.63
CA ASP A 62 -29.35 5.17 -21.37
C ASP A 62 -28.94 3.79 -21.90
N VAL A 63 -29.82 2.80 -21.81
CA VAL A 63 -29.56 1.44 -22.34
C VAL A 63 -29.47 1.47 -23.87
N ALA A 64 -28.31 1.15 -24.41
CA ALA A 64 -28.07 1.08 -25.85
C ALA A 64 -28.28 -0.34 -26.40
N ASP A 65 -27.68 -1.33 -25.74
CA ASP A 65 -27.87 -2.75 -26.06
C ASP A 65 -27.83 -3.60 -24.79
N ARG A 66 -28.48 -4.76 -24.84
CA ARG A 66 -28.40 -5.77 -23.80
C ARG A 66 -28.02 -7.09 -24.44
N GLU A 67 -26.78 -7.51 -24.23
CA GLU A 67 -26.31 -8.80 -24.71
C GLU A 67 -26.69 -9.89 -23.69
N ALA A 68 -27.97 -10.31 -23.73
CA ALA A 68 -28.51 -11.28 -22.79
C ALA A 68 -27.77 -12.63 -22.75
N ALA A 69 -26.96 -12.94 -23.77
CA ALA A 69 -26.09 -14.11 -23.81
C ALA A 69 -24.83 -13.95 -22.93
N GLN A 70 -24.35 -12.71 -22.75
CA GLN A 70 -23.20 -12.37 -21.90
C GLN A 70 -23.63 -11.80 -20.54
N GLN A 71 -24.92 -11.61 -20.28
CA GLN A 71 -25.44 -11.01 -19.03
C GLN A 71 -24.79 -9.66 -18.73
N VAL A 72 -24.63 -8.85 -19.77
CA VAL A 72 -24.03 -7.53 -19.72
C VAL A 72 -24.96 -6.56 -20.43
N THR A 73 -25.08 -5.36 -19.87
CA THR A 73 -25.81 -4.25 -20.47
C THR A 73 -24.83 -3.14 -20.86
N VAL A 74 -24.96 -2.66 -22.09
CA VAL A 74 -24.17 -1.55 -22.64
C VAL A 74 -25.00 -0.27 -22.54
N TYR A 75 -24.48 0.70 -21.82
CA TYR A 75 -25.09 2.02 -21.64
C TYR A 75 -24.34 3.05 -22.46
N THR A 76 -25.07 3.99 -23.05
CA THR A 76 -24.51 5.16 -23.75
C THR A 76 -24.84 6.43 -22.97
N ASP A 77 -23.96 7.42 -23.11
CA ASP A 77 -24.03 8.72 -22.45
C ASP A 77 -24.24 8.60 -20.92
N PRO A 78 -23.43 7.80 -20.19
CA PRO A 78 -23.49 7.73 -18.73
C PRO A 78 -23.05 9.04 -18.07
N VAL A 79 -22.36 9.89 -18.83
CA VAL A 79 -21.85 11.20 -18.43
C VAL A 79 -22.06 12.20 -19.57
N GLU A 80 -22.10 13.50 -19.26
CA GLU A 80 -22.17 14.54 -20.30
C GLU A 80 -20.83 14.65 -21.03
N ALA A 81 -20.86 14.52 -22.36
CA ALA A 81 -19.66 14.61 -23.17
C ALA A 81 -19.97 15.10 -24.60
N THR A 82 -18.94 15.58 -25.29
CA THR A 82 -19.06 16.03 -26.71
C THR A 82 -18.84 14.90 -27.73
N ILE A 83 -18.45 13.73 -27.26
CA ILE A 83 -18.42 12.46 -27.99
C ILE A 83 -19.33 11.45 -27.27
N GLU A 84 -19.74 10.39 -27.95
CA GLU A 84 -20.47 9.29 -27.31
C GLU A 84 -19.54 8.56 -26.34
N ILE A 85 -19.97 8.44 -25.09
CA ILE A 85 -19.29 7.67 -24.04
C ILE A 85 -20.14 6.45 -23.73
N THR A 86 -19.50 5.29 -23.58
CA THR A 86 -20.15 4.03 -23.28
C THR A 86 -19.71 3.50 -21.91
N GLN A 87 -20.56 2.72 -21.26
CA GLN A 87 -20.23 1.89 -20.10
C GLN A 87 -20.70 0.45 -20.36
N ILE A 88 -19.91 -0.51 -19.89
CA ILE A 88 -20.23 -1.93 -19.94
C ILE A 88 -20.44 -2.39 -18.50
N VAL A 89 -21.67 -2.80 -18.17
CA VAL A 89 -22.03 -3.14 -16.78
C VAL A 89 -22.62 -4.54 -16.73
N PRO A 90 -22.13 -5.44 -15.84
CA PRO A 90 -22.74 -6.75 -15.62
C PRO A 90 -24.18 -6.62 -15.12
N ASP A 91 -25.09 -7.48 -15.56
CA ASP A 91 -26.51 -7.41 -15.16
C ASP A 91 -26.71 -7.66 -13.65
N GLU A 92 -25.77 -8.35 -13.01
CA GLU A 92 -25.78 -8.75 -11.61
C GLU A 92 -25.00 -7.82 -10.66
N TYR A 93 -24.59 -6.61 -11.09
CA TYR A 93 -23.71 -5.76 -10.28
C TYR A 93 -24.31 -5.37 -8.90
N GLU A 94 -25.63 -5.40 -8.76
CA GLU A 94 -26.36 -5.12 -7.51
C GLU A 94 -26.63 -6.39 -6.67
N ASP A 95 -26.27 -7.58 -7.16
CA ASP A 95 -26.50 -8.83 -6.43
C ASP A 95 -25.55 -8.94 -5.22
N GLU A 96 -26.07 -9.47 -4.11
CA GLU A 96 -25.27 -9.69 -2.90
C GLU A 96 -24.09 -10.64 -3.18
N GLY A 97 -22.87 -10.18 -2.91
CA GLY A 97 -21.64 -10.93 -3.14
C GLY A 97 -21.04 -10.77 -4.53
N PHE A 98 -21.58 -9.89 -5.38
CA PHE A 98 -20.96 -9.52 -6.65
C PHE A 98 -19.58 -8.87 -6.45
N THR A 99 -18.65 -9.17 -7.36
CA THR A 99 -17.31 -8.56 -7.40
C THR A 99 -16.81 -8.47 -8.84
N TYR A 100 -16.10 -7.38 -9.16
CA TYR A 100 -15.35 -7.29 -10.42
C TYR A 100 -14.08 -8.15 -10.39
N TYR A 101 -13.64 -8.64 -9.23
CA TYR A 101 -12.52 -9.56 -9.08
C TYR A 101 -13.00 -11.03 -9.21
N ASP A 102 -13.77 -11.29 -10.27
CA ASP A 102 -14.26 -12.60 -10.70
C ASP A 102 -13.92 -12.77 -12.19
N GLU A 103 -13.19 -13.84 -12.52
CA GLU A 103 -12.69 -14.07 -13.88
C GLU A 103 -13.82 -14.27 -14.91
N GLU A 104 -14.94 -14.89 -14.52
CA GLU A 104 -16.07 -15.09 -15.43
C GLU A 104 -16.80 -13.78 -15.71
N VAL A 105 -16.88 -12.85 -14.74
CA VAL A 105 -17.39 -11.49 -14.97
C VAL A 105 -16.49 -10.75 -15.96
N GLN A 106 -15.18 -10.81 -15.75
CA GLN A 106 -14.19 -10.09 -16.55
C GLN A 106 -14.10 -10.61 -17.99
N ASP A 107 -14.23 -11.92 -18.20
CA ASP A 107 -14.28 -12.53 -19.52
C ASP A 107 -15.49 -12.05 -20.34
N ARG A 108 -16.64 -11.84 -19.70
CA ARG A 108 -17.84 -11.31 -20.36
C ARG A 108 -17.67 -9.84 -20.71
N LEU A 109 -17.13 -9.03 -19.80
CA LEU A 109 -16.80 -7.62 -20.07
C LEU A 109 -15.81 -7.50 -21.25
N ALA A 110 -14.75 -8.33 -21.25
CA ALA A 110 -13.76 -8.36 -22.33
C ALA A 110 -14.36 -8.81 -23.66
N SER A 111 -15.26 -9.80 -23.64
CA SER A 111 -15.97 -10.27 -24.83
C SER A 111 -16.90 -9.20 -25.42
N THR A 112 -17.63 -8.47 -24.57
CA THR A 112 -18.48 -7.34 -24.99
C THR A 112 -17.63 -6.21 -25.57
N LEU A 113 -16.54 -5.82 -24.87
CA LEU A 113 -15.59 -4.81 -25.34
C LEU A 113 -15.04 -5.17 -26.73
N LEU A 114 -14.58 -6.40 -26.92
CA LEU A 114 -14.08 -6.88 -28.20
C LEU A 114 -15.15 -6.82 -29.31
N GLY A 115 -16.41 -7.13 -28.98
CA GLY A 115 -17.54 -6.96 -29.90
C GLY A 115 -17.68 -5.51 -30.37
N LEU A 116 -17.73 -4.56 -29.43
CA LEU A 116 -17.87 -3.13 -29.71
C LEU A 116 -16.75 -2.61 -30.63
N THR A 117 -15.49 -3.03 -30.41
CA THR A 117 -14.36 -2.61 -31.29
C THR A 117 -14.54 -3.01 -32.77
N GLN A 118 -15.39 -4.01 -33.06
CA GLN A 118 -15.62 -4.55 -34.41
C GLN A 118 -16.85 -3.96 -35.11
N GLU A 119 -17.73 -3.25 -34.40
CA GLU A 119 -19.01 -2.75 -34.93
C GLU A 119 -18.85 -1.45 -35.72
N GLY A 120 -17.93 -0.59 -35.28
CA GLY A 120 -17.76 0.76 -35.80
C GLY A 120 -16.54 0.97 -36.69
N ASN A 121 -16.59 2.02 -37.50
CA ASN A 121 -15.40 2.58 -38.14
C ASN A 121 -14.93 3.80 -37.33
N TYR A 122 -14.28 3.53 -36.19
CA TYR A 122 -13.86 4.54 -35.22
C TYR A 122 -12.68 5.38 -35.74
N THR A 123 -12.72 6.68 -35.48
CA THR A 123 -11.69 7.64 -35.89
C THR A 123 -11.25 8.48 -34.70
N MET A 124 -10.11 9.15 -34.77
CA MET A 124 -9.65 10.01 -33.67
C MET A 124 -10.67 11.08 -33.23
N GLY A 125 -11.51 11.61 -34.14
CA GLY A 125 -12.54 12.59 -33.81
C GLY A 125 -13.89 11.99 -33.34
N SER A 126 -14.03 10.67 -33.43
CA SER A 126 -15.18 9.91 -32.93
C SER A 126 -14.69 8.50 -32.59
N PRO A 127 -13.88 8.37 -31.51
CA PRO A 127 -13.34 7.09 -31.09
C PRO A 127 -14.45 6.24 -30.45
N LEU A 128 -14.21 4.94 -30.29
CA LEU A 128 -14.92 4.18 -29.26
C LEU A 128 -14.34 4.60 -27.92
N ALA A 129 -15.18 5.11 -27.02
CA ALA A 129 -14.79 5.59 -25.72
C ALA A 129 -15.61 4.89 -24.64
N ILE A 130 -14.95 4.11 -23.77
CA ILE A 130 -15.62 3.32 -22.74
C ILE A 130 -15.05 3.69 -21.38
N LEU A 131 -15.91 4.23 -20.52
CA LEU A 131 -15.56 4.63 -19.16
C LEU A 131 -15.57 3.40 -18.24
N ASN A 132 -14.53 3.26 -17.41
CA ASN A 132 -14.36 2.17 -16.44
C ASN A 132 -14.69 0.78 -17.04
N PRO A 133 -14.00 0.35 -18.11
CA PRO A 133 -14.39 -0.81 -18.92
C PRO A 133 -14.47 -2.14 -18.16
N PHE A 134 -13.77 -2.24 -17.03
CA PHE A 134 -13.63 -3.48 -16.25
C PHE A 134 -14.03 -3.33 -14.77
N GLY A 135 -14.60 -2.18 -14.37
CA GLY A 135 -15.05 -1.91 -13.00
C GLY A 135 -13.95 -1.60 -11.98
N THR A 136 -12.68 -1.73 -12.35
CA THR A 136 -11.52 -1.60 -11.44
C THR A 136 -10.87 -0.22 -11.46
N GLY A 137 -11.32 0.70 -12.30
CA GLY A 137 -10.73 2.03 -12.49
C GLY A 137 -11.77 3.11 -12.75
N SER A 138 -12.23 3.78 -11.71
CA SER A 138 -13.46 4.61 -11.73
C SER A 138 -13.40 5.75 -12.76
N ASN A 139 -12.23 6.36 -12.95
CA ASN A 139 -12.00 7.48 -13.87
C ASN A 139 -11.10 7.14 -15.07
N GLY A 140 -10.91 5.85 -15.38
CA GLY A 140 -10.19 5.42 -16.58
C GLY A 140 -11.08 5.42 -17.83
N LEU A 141 -10.58 5.96 -18.95
CA LEU A 141 -11.31 5.99 -20.23
C LEU A 141 -10.58 5.16 -21.29
N TYR A 142 -11.13 4.00 -21.64
CA TYR A 142 -10.63 3.20 -22.75
C TYR A 142 -10.94 3.89 -24.08
N LEU A 143 -9.94 4.01 -24.95
CA LEU A 143 -10.07 4.61 -26.27
C LEU A 143 -9.62 3.63 -27.36
N TYR A 144 -10.46 3.46 -28.38
CA TYR A 144 -10.16 2.67 -29.57
C TYR A 144 -10.48 3.43 -30.87
N PHE A 145 -9.52 3.53 -31.79
CA PHE A 145 -9.74 4.11 -33.12
C PHE A 145 -8.66 3.76 -34.15
N GLY A 146 -9.03 3.88 -35.44
CA GLY A 146 -8.11 3.68 -36.56
C GLY A 146 -7.41 4.97 -37.01
N THR A 147 -6.18 4.82 -37.50
CA THR A 147 -5.38 5.89 -38.12
C THR A 147 -4.85 5.43 -39.49
N SER A 148 -4.62 6.39 -40.40
CA SER A 148 -4.21 6.07 -41.77
C SER A 148 -2.76 5.59 -41.87
N ASN A 149 -1.90 6.03 -40.96
CA ASN A 149 -0.47 5.70 -40.90
C ASN A 149 -0.10 5.27 -39.48
N PRO A 150 0.92 4.43 -39.28
CA PRO A 150 1.43 4.13 -37.95
C PRO A 150 1.82 5.41 -37.20
N THR A 151 1.24 5.62 -36.03
CA THR A 151 1.39 6.84 -35.22
C THR A 151 1.51 6.50 -33.74
N GLN A 152 2.24 7.34 -33.02
CA GLN A 152 2.12 7.48 -31.56
C GLN A 152 1.01 8.48 -31.25
N VAL A 153 0.37 8.36 -30.09
CA VAL A 153 -0.65 9.30 -29.62
C VAL A 153 -0.21 9.88 -28.29
N GLN A 154 -0.20 11.21 -28.22
CA GLN A 154 -0.11 11.96 -26.98
C GLN A 154 -1.50 12.46 -26.64
N TYR A 155 -1.88 12.44 -25.38
CA TYR A 155 -3.08 13.12 -24.90
C TYR A 155 -2.75 14.14 -23.84
N THR A 156 -3.53 15.21 -23.81
CA THR A 156 -3.49 16.25 -22.79
C THR A 156 -4.88 16.40 -22.18
N VAL A 157 -4.97 16.28 -20.86
CA VAL A 157 -6.18 16.54 -20.07
C VAL A 157 -6.02 17.88 -19.38
N SER A 158 -7.02 18.74 -19.52
CA SER A 158 -7.07 20.08 -18.93
C SER A 158 -8.45 20.32 -18.32
N VAL A 159 -8.52 21.16 -17.28
CA VAL A 159 -9.77 21.59 -16.64
C VAL A 159 -9.82 23.12 -16.61
N GLU A 160 -10.99 23.71 -16.35
CA GLU A 160 -11.12 25.18 -16.29
C GLU A 160 -10.37 25.80 -15.11
N ASP A 161 -10.12 25.03 -14.03
CA ASP A 161 -9.38 25.51 -12.87
C ASP A 161 -7.88 25.66 -13.18
N ASP A 162 -7.42 26.90 -13.36
CA ASP A 162 -6.02 27.27 -13.61
C ASP A 162 -5.05 26.80 -12.50
N ALA A 163 -5.54 26.39 -11.32
CA ALA A 163 -4.71 25.82 -10.26
C ALA A 163 -4.32 24.35 -10.52
N ILE A 164 -5.06 23.66 -11.40
CA ILE A 164 -4.78 22.28 -11.80
C ILE A 164 -4.04 22.32 -13.14
N PRO A 165 -2.76 21.91 -13.18
CA PRO A 165 -2.01 21.92 -14.42
C PRO A 165 -2.48 20.83 -15.38
N ASP A 166 -2.26 21.10 -16.67
CA ASP A 166 -2.49 20.15 -17.76
C ASP A 166 -1.70 18.86 -17.53
N TYR A 167 -2.40 17.73 -17.59
CA TYR A 167 -1.79 16.41 -17.53
C TYR A 167 -1.53 15.90 -18.94
N THR A 168 -0.28 15.65 -19.31
CA THR A 168 0.10 15.19 -20.66
C THR A 168 0.86 13.87 -20.60
N ALA A 169 0.44 12.88 -21.40
CA ALA A 169 1.08 11.58 -21.46
C ALA A 169 1.09 10.98 -22.86
N TRP A 170 2.06 10.09 -23.11
CA TRP A 170 2.15 9.28 -24.32
C TRP A 170 1.44 7.95 -24.10
N ALA A 171 0.38 7.70 -24.86
CA ALA A 171 -0.48 6.53 -24.67
C ALA A 171 0.19 5.22 -25.09
N ASN A 172 0.19 4.21 -24.20
CA ASN A 172 0.62 2.87 -24.56
C ASN A 172 -0.42 2.14 -25.42
N ASN A 173 -0.21 2.17 -26.73
CA ASN A 173 -1.04 1.46 -27.72
C ASN A 173 -0.56 0.03 -28.05
N ALA A 174 0.45 -0.49 -27.32
CA ALA A 174 1.12 -1.77 -27.59
C ALA A 174 1.66 -1.92 -29.04
N GLY A 175 1.91 -0.81 -29.74
CA GLY A 175 2.54 -0.80 -31.05
C GLY A 175 4.06 -0.97 -30.97
N GLU A 176 4.67 -1.40 -32.08
CA GLU A 176 6.14 -1.44 -32.20
C GLU A 176 6.73 -0.02 -32.08
N ASP A 177 7.55 0.20 -31.05
CA ASP A 177 8.03 1.52 -30.60
C ASP A 177 6.89 2.52 -30.32
N GLY A 178 5.70 2.05 -29.96
CA GLY A 178 4.48 2.86 -29.77
C GLY A 178 3.81 3.33 -31.06
N TYR A 179 4.26 2.89 -32.25
CA TYR A 179 3.63 3.27 -33.52
C TYR A 179 2.64 2.21 -34.00
N SER A 180 1.35 2.54 -33.97
CA SER A 180 0.29 1.66 -34.45
C SER A 180 -0.67 2.36 -35.42
N ARG A 181 -1.35 1.57 -36.26
CA ARG A 181 -2.51 2.04 -37.04
C ARG A 181 -3.82 1.88 -36.28
N VAL A 182 -3.85 1.00 -35.29
CA VAL A 182 -4.96 0.78 -34.37
C VAL A 182 -4.51 1.34 -33.04
N GLN A 183 -5.17 2.39 -32.59
CA GLN A 183 -4.93 3.00 -31.30
C GLN A 183 -5.87 2.33 -30.31
N GLU A 184 -5.31 1.75 -29.26
CA GLU A 184 -6.04 1.04 -28.21
C GLU A 184 -5.29 1.20 -26.89
N PHE A 185 -5.81 2.02 -25.98
CA PHE A 185 -5.15 2.36 -24.72
C PHE A 185 -6.17 2.79 -23.67
N LEU A 186 -5.77 2.71 -22.40
CA LEU A 186 -6.49 3.35 -21.30
C LEU A 186 -5.95 4.78 -21.14
N LEU A 187 -6.80 5.78 -21.29
CA LEU A 187 -6.51 7.15 -20.90
C LEU A 187 -6.75 7.28 -19.40
N ILE A 188 -5.71 7.68 -18.67
CA ILE A 188 -5.81 8.10 -17.28
C ILE A 188 -5.48 9.59 -17.18
N GLY A 189 -5.86 10.24 -16.09
CA GLY A 189 -5.65 11.67 -15.88
C GLY A 189 -6.91 12.53 -15.90
N LEU A 190 -8.08 11.93 -16.19
CA LEU A 190 -9.37 12.59 -16.01
C LEU A 190 -9.57 12.93 -14.53
N VAL A 191 -9.84 14.19 -14.24
CA VAL A 191 -10.03 14.72 -12.88
C VAL A 191 -11.48 14.48 -12.45
N PRO A 192 -11.74 13.71 -11.38
CA PRO A 192 -13.10 13.50 -10.88
C PRO A 192 -13.77 14.81 -10.45
N GLY A 193 -15.09 14.90 -10.61
CA GLY A 193 -15.92 16.05 -10.23
C GLY A 193 -15.76 17.28 -11.13
N MET A 194 -15.11 17.16 -12.29
CA MET A 194 -14.81 18.29 -13.17
C MET A 194 -15.14 17.99 -14.65
N GLU A 195 -15.45 19.05 -15.40
CA GLU A 195 -15.42 19.00 -16.86
C GLU A 195 -13.97 18.98 -17.35
N ASN A 196 -13.59 17.87 -17.97
CA ASN A 196 -12.26 17.64 -18.51
C ASN A 196 -12.28 17.91 -20.02
N THR A 197 -11.35 18.74 -20.50
CA THR A 197 -11.05 18.90 -21.92
C THR A 197 -9.85 18.04 -22.29
N VAL A 198 -10.09 17.02 -23.12
CA VAL A 198 -9.09 16.06 -23.60
C VAL A 198 -8.70 16.40 -25.03
N THR A 199 -7.41 16.60 -25.29
CA THR A 199 -6.85 16.77 -26.64
C THR A 199 -5.95 15.60 -26.99
N LEU A 200 -6.31 14.85 -28.03
CA LEU A 200 -5.51 13.78 -28.62
C LEU A 200 -4.68 14.34 -29.77
N THR A 201 -3.40 14.00 -29.83
CA THR A 201 -2.48 14.44 -30.88
C THR A 201 -1.66 13.26 -31.41
N ALA A 202 -1.74 13.00 -32.73
CA ALA A 202 -1.06 11.90 -33.39
C ALA A 202 0.25 12.34 -34.06
N TYR A 203 1.36 11.68 -33.71
CA TYR A 203 2.69 11.93 -34.25
C TYR A 203 3.19 10.77 -35.12
N ASN A 204 3.69 11.10 -36.31
CA ASN A 204 4.34 10.11 -37.17
C ASN A 204 5.80 9.83 -36.74
N ARG A 205 6.43 8.84 -37.38
CA ARG A 205 7.83 8.45 -37.10
C ARG A 205 8.89 9.54 -37.33
N GLN A 206 8.52 10.69 -37.90
CA GLN A 206 9.41 11.85 -38.04
C GLN A 206 9.21 12.87 -36.90
N GLY A 207 8.38 12.55 -35.90
CA GLY A 207 8.00 13.46 -34.82
C GLY A 207 7.08 14.59 -35.28
N GLN A 208 6.45 14.47 -36.45
CA GLN A 208 5.53 15.50 -36.95
C GLN A 208 4.10 15.17 -36.53
N GLU A 209 3.42 16.17 -35.99
CA GLU A 209 1.97 16.14 -35.79
C GLU A 209 1.26 15.91 -37.13
N THR A 210 0.35 14.94 -37.16
CA THR A 210 -0.41 14.57 -38.35
C THR A 210 -1.91 14.78 -38.21
N GLN A 211 -2.43 14.72 -37.00
CA GLN A 211 -3.84 14.88 -36.67
C GLN A 211 -3.97 15.27 -35.21
N SER A 212 -4.99 16.05 -34.89
CA SER A 212 -5.43 16.32 -33.52
C SER A 212 -6.96 16.32 -33.44
N ALA A 213 -7.50 15.91 -32.31
CA ALA A 213 -8.92 16.00 -31.99
C ALA A 213 -9.11 16.35 -30.50
N THR A 214 -10.19 17.05 -30.18
CA THR A 214 -10.50 17.47 -28.82
C THR A 214 -11.95 17.12 -28.50
N PHE A 215 -12.19 16.67 -27.27
CA PHE A 215 -13.52 16.46 -26.72
C PHE A 215 -13.54 16.87 -25.24
N THR A 216 -14.72 17.22 -24.73
CA THR A 216 -14.98 17.35 -23.30
C THR A 216 -15.76 16.16 -22.75
N ILE A 217 -15.53 15.88 -21.46
CA ILE A 217 -16.22 14.86 -20.65
C ILE A 217 -16.40 15.41 -19.22
N ASP A 218 -17.62 15.42 -18.72
CA ASP A 218 -17.98 15.82 -17.36
C ASP A 218 -17.87 14.60 -16.44
N MET A 219 -16.84 14.57 -15.59
CA MET A 219 -16.56 13.42 -14.74
C MET A 219 -17.38 13.46 -13.45
N PRO A 220 -18.00 12.34 -13.03
CA PRO A 220 -18.56 12.19 -11.69
C PRO A 220 -17.49 12.45 -10.62
N GLU A 221 -17.95 12.73 -9.40
CA GLU A 221 -17.10 12.77 -8.22
C GLU A 221 -16.34 11.44 -8.04
N ALA A 222 -15.21 11.47 -7.33
CA ALA A 222 -14.45 10.26 -7.02
C ALA A 222 -15.34 9.24 -6.30
N THR A 223 -15.25 7.95 -6.67
CA THR A 223 -16.12 6.91 -6.11
C THR A 223 -15.87 6.70 -4.62
N SER A 224 -14.63 6.90 -4.17
CA SER A 224 -14.29 6.91 -2.73
C SER A 224 -14.82 8.14 -1.97
N GLY A 225 -15.18 9.21 -2.68
CA GLY A 225 -15.40 10.54 -2.10
C GLY A 225 -14.15 11.18 -1.50
N TYR A 226 -12.95 10.68 -1.82
CA TYR A 226 -11.69 11.17 -1.29
C TYR A 226 -11.19 12.43 -2.03
N ASP A 227 -10.20 13.10 -1.44
CA ASP A 227 -9.70 14.39 -1.93
C ASP A 227 -9.05 14.25 -3.32
N VAL A 228 -9.59 14.98 -4.30
CA VAL A 228 -9.07 15.00 -5.68
C VAL A 228 -7.76 15.81 -5.80
N THR A 229 -7.51 16.74 -4.88
CA THR A 229 -6.29 17.55 -4.85
C THR A 229 -5.75 17.64 -3.43
N LEU A 230 -4.46 17.34 -3.28
CA LEU A 230 -3.79 17.34 -1.99
C LEU A 230 -3.13 18.69 -1.70
N GLU A 231 -3.05 19.06 -0.42
CA GLU A 231 -2.24 20.20 0.00
C GLU A 231 -0.75 19.85 -0.16
N THR A 232 -0.01 20.73 -0.84
CA THR A 232 1.44 20.56 -1.03
C THR A 232 2.24 21.62 -0.28
N VAL A 233 3.43 21.23 0.18
CA VAL A 233 4.42 22.12 0.80
C VAL A 233 5.76 21.89 0.12
N ASP A 234 6.30 22.92 -0.52
CA ASP A 234 7.65 22.87 -1.09
C ASP A 234 8.72 22.84 0.01
N GLY A 235 9.74 22.02 -0.20
CA GLY A 235 10.94 22.01 0.64
C GLY A 235 12.01 22.97 0.14
N ASP A 236 13.21 22.84 0.74
CA ASP A 236 14.35 23.71 0.43
C ASP A 236 15.25 23.16 -0.70
N SER A 237 15.02 21.93 -1.17
CA SER A 237 15.81 21.32 -2.25
C SER A 237 15.54 22.00 -3.60
N THR A 238 16.58 22.09 -4.43
CA THR A 238 16.48 22.55 -5.82
C THR A 238 16.36 21.41 -6.82
N GLN A 239 16.40 20.16 -6.35
CA GLN A 239 16.20 18.97 -7.17
C GLN A 239 14.78 18.96 -7.74
N ALA A 240 14.62 18.53 -8.99
CA ALA A 240 13.30 18.33 -9.56
C ALA A 240 12.70 17.04 -9.01
N LEU A 241 11.38 17.02 -8.81
CA LEU A 241 10.64 15.79 -8.53
C LEU A 241 10.90 14.77 -9.64
N SER A 242 11.01 13.50 -9.26
CA SER A 242 11.02 12.40 -10.22
C SER A 242 9.73 12.39 -11.04
N ASN A 243 9.80 11.85 -12.25
CA ASN A 243 8.62 11.66 -13.08
C ASN A 243 7.78 10.47 -12.58
N GLY A 244 6.49 10.48 -12.91
CA GLY A 244 5.57 9.39 -12.60
C GLY A 244 4.39 9.81 -11.74
N LEU A 245 3.66 8.81 -11.24
CA LEU A 245 2.52 8.99 -10.35
C LEU A 245 2.84 8.38 -8.98
N TYR A 246 2.52 9.12 -7.93
CA TYR A 246 2.47 8.56 -6.58
C TYR A 246 1.24 7.67 -6.48
N TYR A 247 1.39 6.44 -6.00
CA TYR A 247 0.27 5.56 -5.69
C TYR A 247 0.21 5.34 -4.17
N ALA A 248 -0.87 5.84 -3.57
CA ALA A 248 -1.11 5.79 -2.14
C ALA A 248 -1.99 4.59 -1.80
N MET A 249 -1.45 3.72 -0.93
CA MET A 249 -1.99 2.41 -0.59
C MET A 249 -2.33 2.39 0.91
N GLY A 250 -3.49 1.82 1.26
CA GLY A 250 -3.90 1.65 2.66
C GLY A 250 -4.06 2.96 3.42
N ILE A 251 -4.77 3.93 2.84
CA ILE A 251 -5.19 5.13 3.57
C ILE A 251 -6.33 4.72 4.52
N GLY A 252 -6.09 4.73 5.84
CA GLY A 252 -7.08 4.35 6.85
C GLY A 252 -8.43 5.04 6.65
N GLY A 253 -9.51 4.25 6.62
CA GLY A 253 -10.88 4.72 6.32
C GLY A 253 -11.22 4.82 4.83
N GLN A 254 -10.26 4.53 3.94
CA GLN A 254 -10.41 4.50 2.48
C GLN A 254 -9.87 3.17 1.89
N TYR A 255 -9.98 2.08 2.65
CA TYR A 255 -9.64 0.75 2.14
C TYR A 255 -10.62 0.36 1.03
N GLY A 256 -10.18 -0.52 0.15
CA GLY A 256 -10.87 -0.83 -1.10
C GLY A 256 -10.47 0.10 -2.25
N TYR A 257 -9.47 0.96 -2.07
CA TYR A 257 -9.00 1.91 -3.09
C TYR A 257 -7.47 2.04 -3.11
N THR A 258 -6.93 2.39 -4.27
CA THR A 258 -5.57 2.92 -4.44
C THR A 258 -5.63 4.20 -5.26
N PHE A 259 -5.02 5.26 -4.77
CA PHE A 259 -5.11 6.60 -5.37
C PHE A 259 -3.82 6.98 -6.06
N PHE A 260 -3.91 7.49 -7.29
CA PHE A 260 -2.76 7.86 -8.11
C PHE A 260 -2.72 9.38 -8.27
N TYR A 261 -1.73 10.03 -7.69
CA TYR A 261 -1.53 11.48 -7.76
C TYR A 261 -0.32 11.83 -8.63
N ASP A 262 -0.40 12.92 -9.37
CA ASP A 262 0.75 13.47 -10.07
C ASP A 262 1.65 14.35 -9.17
N ASN A 263 2.67 14.95 -9.76
CA ASN A 263 3.62 15.81 -9.06
C ASN A 263 3.01 17.10 -8.48
N ASP A 264 1.81 17.47 -8.90
CA ASP A 264 1.08 18.63 -8.39
C ASP A 264 0.03 18.22 -7.34
N GLY A 265 -0.03 16.93 -6.99
CA GLY A 265 -0.92 16.40 -5.96
C GLY A 265 -2.36 16.24 -6.44
N VAL A 266 -2.59 16.13 -7.76
CA VAL A 266 -3.91 15.97 -8.36
C VAL A 266 -4.15 14.50 -8.70
N MET A 267 -5.30 13.96 -8.30
CA MET A 267 -5.69 12.58 -8.58
C MET A 267 -5.88 12.40 -10.09
N ARG A 268 -5.12 11.47 -10.67
CA ARG A 268 -5.14 11.10 -12.09
C ARG A 268 -5.75 9.73 -12.34
N TYR A 269 -5.81 8.88 -11.32
CA TYR A 269 -6.48 7.59 -11.40
C TYR A 269 -6.91 7.12 -10.00
N GLU A 270 -8.06 6.48 -9.92
CA GLU A 270 -8.59 5.82 -8.73
C GLU A 270 -8.86 4.36 -9.06
N MET A 271 -8.03 3.47 -8.52
CA MET A 271 -8.20 2.03 -8.64
C MET A 271 -9.16 1.55 -7.55
N VAL A 272 -10.16 0.77 -7.96
CA VAL A 272 -11.21 0.23 -7.09
C VAL A 272 -10.91 -1.24 -6.82
N LEU A 273 -10.68 -1.57 -5.56
CA LEU A 273 -10.39 -2.93 -5.08
C LEU A 273 -11.67 -3.60 -4.54
N GLU A 274 -11.64 -4.92 -4.42
CA GLU A 274 -12.69 -5.68 -3.73
C GLU A 274 -12.74 -5.33 -2.24
N GLY A 275 -11.61 -4.96 -1.64
CA GLY A 275 -11.50 -4.54 -0.26
C GLY A 275 -10.03 -4.39 0.12
N TYR A 276 -9.74 -4.18 1.40
CA TYR A 276 -8.36 -4.12 1.91
C TYR A 276 -7.48 -3.08 1.17
N HIS A 277 -6.16 -3.26 1.13
CA HIS A 277 -5.26 -2.42 0.33
C HIS A 277 -4.34 -3.26 -0.56
N SER A 278 -3.69 -2.59 -1.51
CA SER A 278 -2.88 -3.22 -2.55
C SER A 278 -1.52 -3.75 -2.11
N ASP A 279 -1.04 -3.37 -0.92
CA ASP A 279 0.26 -3.73 -0.30
C ASP A 279 1.51 -3.40 -1.12
N ARG A 280 1.63 -4.02 -2.30
CA ARG A 280 2.71 -3.88 -3.26
C ARG A 280 2.20 -4.10 -4.69
N PHE A 281 2.84 -3.42 -5.63
CA PHE A 281 2.71 -3.67 -7.06
C PHE A 281 3.91 -4.49 -7.56
N LEU A 282 3.62 -5.63 -8.19
CA LEU A 282 4.59 -6.47 -8.87
C LEU A 282 4.33 -6.43 -10.37
N TRP A 283 5.38 -6.27 -11.17
CA TRP A 283 5.30 -6.18 -12.62
C TRP A 283 5.79 -7.48 -13.27
N ASP A 284 4.90 -8.18 -13.96
CA ASP A 284 5.22 -9.45 -14.64
C ASP A 284 5.90 -9.20 -16.01
N GLU A 285 6.54 -10.23 -16.57
CA GLU A 285 7.28 -10.14 -17.84
C GLU A 285 6.40 -9.75 -19.03
N ASP A 286 5.11 -10.07 -18.98
CA ASP A 286 4.13 -9.70 -20.02
C ASP A 286 3.60 -8.26 -19.88
N GLY A 287 4.07 -7.53 -18.87
CA GLY A 287 3.66 -6.18 -18.53
C GLY A 287 2.36 -6.11 -17.75
N SER A 288 1.85 -7.22 -17.20
CA SER A 288 0.72 -7.20 -16.27
C SER A 288 1.14 -6.74 -14.86
N LEU A 289 0.18 -6.17 -14.14
CA LEU A 289 0.29 -5.80 -12.74
C LEU A 289 -0.23 -6.95 -11.87
N ILE A 290 0.50 -7.34 -10.84
CA ILE A 290 0.03 -8.24 -9.79
C ILE A 290 0.03 -7.49 -8.46
N THR A 291 -1.10 -7.53 -7.74
CA THR A 291 -1.27 -6.81 -6.47
C THR A 291 -2.37 -7.42 -5.61
N CYS A 292 -2.38 -7.09 -4.32
CA CYS A 292 -3.48 -7.44 -3.41
C CYS A 292 -4.74 -6.65 -3.79
N VAL A 293 -5.90 -7.30 -3.72
CA VAL A 293 -7.18 -6.69 -4.13
C VAL A 293 -8.30 -6.91 -3.12
N GLY A 294 -8.05 -7.77 -2.14
CA GLY A 294 -8.89 -8.05 -0.98
C GLY A 294 -8.05 -8.74 0.09
N SER A 295 -8.56 -8.86 1.32
CA SER A 295 -7.75 -9.42 2.43
C SER A 295 -7.38 -10.88 2.20
N THR A 296 -8.09 -11.62 1.36
CA THR A 296 -7.77 -13.02 1.00
C THR A 296 -7.48 -13.22 -0.49
N LYS A 297 -7.22 -12.13 -1.24
CA LYS A 297 -7.06 -12.21 -2.71
C LYS A 297 -5.92 -11.36 -3.25
N VAL A 298 -5.14 -11.98 -4.13
CA VAL A 298 -4.20 -11.33 -5.05
C VAL A 298 -4.75 -11.47 -6.47
N ALA A 299 -4.54 -10.47 -7.33
CA ALA A 299 -5.01 -10.55 -8.71
C ALA A 299 -3.95 -10.06 -9.71
N ARG A 300 -4.00 -10.61 -10.92
CA ARG A 300 -3.26 -10.14 -12.09
C ARG A 300 -4.18 -9.27 -12.95
N LEU A 301 -3.74 -8.05 -13.28
CA LEU A 301 -4.45 -7.07 -14.08
C LEU A 301 -3.65 -6.67 -15.31
N ASN A 302 -4.33 -6.50 -16.45
CA ASN A 302 -3.72 -5.92 -17.64
C ASN A 302 -3.80 -4.38 -17.65
N ARG A 303 -3.18 -3.74 -18.66
CA ARG A 303 -3.12 -2.27 -18.80
C ARG A 303 -4.46 -1.54 -18.92
N PHE A 304 -5.56 -2.26 -19.14
CA PHE A 304 -6.90 -1.68 -19.20
C PHE A 304 -7.65 -1.77 -17.85
N GLY A 305 -7.05 -2.41 -16.85
CA GLY A 305 -7.69 -2.73 -15.58
C GLY A 305 -8.47 -4.06 -15.59
N GLN A 306 -8.43 -4.83 -16.68
CA GLN A 306 -9.07 -6.15 -16.68
C GLN A 306 -8.35 -7.07 -15.71
N VAL A 307 -9.12 -7.71 -14.82
CA VAL A 307 -8.59 -8.80 -13.99
C VAL A 307 -8.53 -10.06 -14.84
N THR A 308 -7.33 -10.57 -15.08
CA THR A 308 -7.09 -11.74 -15.94
C THR A 308 -6.89 -13.03 -15.16
N GLN A 309 -6.64 -12.92 -13.85
CA GLN A 309 -6.50 -14.07 -12.95
C GLN A 309 -6.66 -13.62 -11.50
N VAL A 310 -7.30 -14.45 -10.68
CA VAL A 310 -7.49 -14.23 -9.25
C VAL A 310 -6.91 -15.40 -8.47
N PHE A 311 -6.09 -15.08 -7.46
CA PHE A 311 -5.49 -16.03 -6.54
C PHE A 311 -6.19 -15.91 -5.19
N ASP A 312 -7.10 -16.85 -4.91
CA ASP A 312 -7.81 -16.94 -3.63
C ASP A 312 -6.97 -17.71 -2.61
N LEU A 313 -6.68 -17.06 -1.48
CA LEU A 313 -5.86 -17.61 -0.40
C LEU A 313 -6.67 -18.49 0.56
N GLY A 314 -7.99 -18.61 0.39
CA GLY A 314 -8.84 -19.47 1.17
C GLY A 314 -8.92 -19.03 2.64
N GLN A 315 -8.30 -19.81 3.53
CA GLN A 315 -8.34 -19.55 4.97
C GLN A 315 -7.31 -18.53 5.44
N TYR A 316 -6.42 -18.07 4.56
CA TYR A 316 -5.36 -17.15 4.91
C TYR A 316 -5.74 -15.72 4.57
N GLU A 317 -5.43 -14.80 5.49
CA GLU A 317 -5.58 -13.36 5.29
C GLU A 317 -4.19 -12.73 5.09
N LEU A 318 -4.04 -11.91 4.06
CA LEU A 318 -2.84 -11.11 3.78
C LEU A 318 -2.57 -10.13 4.92
N HIS A 319 -1.30 -9.92 5.21
CA HIS A 319 -0.89 -8.75 5.98
C HIS A 319 0.39 -8.16 5.39
N HIS A 320 0.38 -6.85 5.16
CA HIS A 320 1.52 -6.02 4.80
C HIS A 320 2.20 -6.23 3.44
N ASP A 321 2.62 -7.45 3.06
CA ASP A 321 3.52 -7.57 1.91
C ASP A 321 3.39 -8.84 1.08
N ILE A 322 3.64 -8.68 -0.22
CA ILE A 322 3.88 -9.74 -1.20
C ILE A 322 5.18 -9.44 -1.93
N ASN A 323 5.88 -10.47 -2.42
CA ASN A 323 7.06 -10.28 -3.26
C ASN A 323 7.26 -11.47 -4.19
N TRP A 324 8.17 -11.35 -5.17
CA TRP A 324 8.53 -12.46 -6.04
C TRP A 324 9.11 -13.62 -5.24
N GLY A 325 8.74 -14.85 -5.63
CA GLY A 325 9.26 -16.10 -5.09
C GLY A 325 10.02 -16.91 -6.14
N PRO A 326 10.41 -18.15 -5.80
CA PRO A 326 11.05 -19.06 -6.75
C PRO A 326 10.13 -19.39 -7.93
N GLU A 327 10.73 -19.64 -9.10
CA GLU A 327 10.11 -20.37 -10.22
C GLU A 327 8.70 -19.87 -10.65
N GLY A 328 8.50 -18.55 -10.79
CA GLY A 328 7.22 -18.00 -11.25
C GLY A 328 6.11 -18.01 -10.18
N THR A 329 6.52 -17.94 -8.91
CA THR A 329 5.61 -17.80 -7.78
C THR A 329 5.68 -16.41 -7.16
N ILE A 330 4.68 -16.09 -6.35
CA ILE A 330 4.71 -14.96 -5.41
C ILE A 330 4.76 -15.53 -3.99
N LEU A 331 5.52 -14.88 -3.12
CA LEU A 331 5.46 -15.10 -1.68
C LEU A 331 4.59 -14.03 -1.03
N ALA A 332 3.81 -14.41 -0.04
CA ALA A 332 2.90 -13.51 0.66
C ALA A 332 3.01 -13.70 2.17
N LEU A 333 3.08 -12.59 2.91
CA LEU A 333 2.89 -12.57 4.34
C LEU A 333 1.40 -12.77 4.66
N ALA A 334 1.10 -13.71 5.56
CA ALA A 334 -0.27 -14.10 5.85
C ALA A 334 -0.51 -14.45 7.33
N THR A 335 -1.79 -14.38 7.71
CA THR A 335 -2.36 -14.90 8.96
C THR A 335 -3.24 -16.10 8.63
N ASP A 336 -3.07 -17.21 9.35
CA ASP A 336 -4.00 -18.35 9.26
C ASP A 336 -5.23 -18.10 10.15
N LEU A 337 -6.40 -17.90 9.54
CA LEU A 337 -7.64 -17.60 10.26
C LEU A 337 -8.18 -18.80 11.07
N GLU A 338 -7.66 -20.01 10.86
CA GLU A 338 -7.97 -21.18 11.71
C GLU A 338 -7.04 -21.28 12.94
N GLY A 339 -5.97 -20.50 12.97
CA GLY A 339 -4.97 -20.43 14.05
C GLY A 339 -5.33 -19.47 15.19
N GLU A 340 -4.39 -19.34 16.14
CA GLU A 340 -4.50 -18.39 17.27
C GLU A 340 -3.52 -17.21 17.16
N THR A 341 -2.56 -17.28 16.23
CA THR A 341 -1.52 -16.26 16.01
C THR A 341 -1.79 -15.46 14.75
N VAL A 342 -1.19 -14.29 14.67
CA VAL A 342 -1.32 -13.37 13.54
C VAL A 342 0.06 -12.90 13.09
N GLU A 343 0.13 -12.51 11.82
CA GLU A 343 1.27 -11.84 11.23
C GLU A 343 2.61 -12.60 11.27
N ASP A 344 2.56 -13.92 11.16
CA ASP A 344 3.70 -14.81 11.40
C ASP A 344 3.79 -16.01 10.44
N GLN A 345 3.10 -15.96 9.29
CA GLN A 345 3.12 -17.03 8.29
C GLN A 345 3.56 -16.52 6.91
N VAL A 346 4.09 -17.42 6.07
CA VAL A 346 4.44 -17.13 4.67
C VAL A 346 3.82 -18.16 3.73
N LEU A 347 3.12 -17.67 2.72
CA LEU A 347 2.55 -18.48 1.64
C LEU A 347 3.39 -18.35 0.38
N GLN A 348 3.33 -19.37 -0.47
CA GLN A 348 3.79 -19.38 -1.85
C GLN A 348 2.60 -19.61 -2.78
N ILE A 349 2.45 -18.76 -3.78
CA ILE A 349 1.35 -18.74 -4.74
C ILE A 349 1.95 -19.02 -6.12
N ASP A 350 1.58 -20.14 -6.72
CA ASP A 350 2.00 -20.50 -8.07
C ASP A 350 1.14 -19.76 -9.11
N LEU A 351 1.77 -18.94 -9.96
CA LEU A 351 1.03 -18.05 -10.86
C LEU A 351 0.42 -18.76 -12.07
N GLU A 352 0.88 -19.97 -12.42
CA GLU A 352 0.33 -20.73 -13.53
C GLU A 352 -0.90 -21.55 -13.10
N SER A 353 -0.80 -22.25 -11.98
CA SER A 353 -1.83 -23.15 -11.47
C SER A 353 -2.81 -22.50 -10.50
N GLY A 354 -2.44 -21.35 -9.92
CA GLY A 354 -3.17 -20.71 -8.83
C GLY A 354 -3.06 -21.44 -7.49
N GLN A 355 -2.15 -22.42 -7.37
CA GLN A 355 -1.99 -23.18 -6.13
C GLN A 355 -1.37 -22.33 -5.04
N VAL A 356 -2.06 -22.24 -3.90
CA VAL A 356 -1.56 -21.61 -2.67
C VAL A 356 -0.99 -22.68 -1.74
N THR A 357 0.26 -22.49 -1.31
CA THR A 357 0.98 -23.41 -0.42
C THR A 357 1.50 -22.63 0.78
N HIS A 358 1.21 -23.11 2.00
CA HIS A 358 1.83 -22.58 3.20
C HIS A 358 3.26 -23.13 3.32
N ILE A 359 4.27 -22.24 3.34
CA ILE A 359 5.68 -22.62 3.27
C ILE A 359 6.49 -22.31 4.53
N VAL A 360 6.08 -21.34 5.36
CA VAL A 360 6.76 -21.02 6.62
C VAL A 360 5.76 -20.68 7.71
N ASP A 361 5.81 -21.45 8.80
CA ASP A 361 5.14 -21.16 10.07
C ASP A 361 6.19 -20.71 11.09
N PHE A 362 6.25 -19.42 11.39
CA PHE A 362 7.26 -18.92 12.31
C PHE A 362 7.03 -19.35 13.76
N THR A 363 5.81 -19.79 14.14
CA THR A 363 5.59 -20.39 15.46
C THR A 363 6.39 -21.68 15.64
N GLN A 364 6.61 -22.42 14.54
CA GLN A 364 7.43 -23.63 14.55
C GLN A 364 8.92 -23.29 14.45
N VAL A 365 9.29 -22.34 13.60
CA VAL A 365 10.70 -21.92 13.42
C VAL A 365 11.27 -21.35 14.73
N PHE A 366 10.47 -20.57 15.47
CA PHE A 366 10.85 -19.94 16.74
C PHE A 366 10.18 -20.60 17.97
N GLN A 367 9.83 -21.88 17.92
CA GLN A 367 8.98 -22.52 18.94
C GLN A 367 9.35 -22.20 20.39
N SER A 368 10.63 -22.30 20.77
CA SER A 368 11.04 -22.05 22.17
C SER A 368 10.96 -20.58 22.58
N TYR A 369 11.01 -19.65 21.63
CA TYR A 369 10.74 -18.23 21.86
C TYR A 369 9.23 -17.96 21.89
N PHE A 370 8.48 -18.50 20.94
CA PHE A 370 7.02 -18.39 20.92
C PHE A 370 6.39 -18.87 22.23
N ASP A 371 6.87 -19.99 22.79
CA ASP A 371 6.38 -20.58 24.05
C ASP A 371 6.45 -19.64 25.27
N ILE A 372 7.27 -18.58 25.23
CA ILE A 372 7.41 -17.59 26.31
C ILE A 372 6.71 -16.26 26.02
N THR A 373 6.01 -16.15 24.89
CA THR A 373 5.19 -15.00 24.52
C THR A 373 3.76 -15.16 25.01
N ARG A 374 2.95 -14.11 24.85
CA ARG A 374 1.54 -14.08 25.20
C ARG A 374 0.74 -13.18 24.25
N PRO A 375 -0.59 -13.36 24.17
CA PRO A 375 -1.46 -12.40 23.50
C PRO A 375 -1.36 -11.00 24.07
N VAL A 376 -1.62 -10.00 23.23
CA VAL A 376 -1.63 -8.58 23.59
C VAL A 376 -2.73 -8.31 24.62
N GLN A 377 -2.36 -7.61 25.69
CA GLN A 377 -3.26 -7.18 26.75
C GLN A 377 -3.76 -5.75 26.50
N ALA A 378 -4.95 -5.46 27.05
CA ALA A 378 -5.56 -4.12 27.07
C ALA A 378 -4.62 -2.98 27.49
N THR A 379 -3.64 -3.28 28.36
CA THR A 379 -2.73 -2.29 28.95
C THR A 379 -1.40 -2.15 28.22
N ASP A 380 -1.17 -2.97 27.20
CA ASP A 380 0.04 -2.93 26.40
C ASP A 380 0.01 -1.76 25.41
N PRO A 381 1.16 -1.35 24.84
CA PRO A 381 1.23 -0.29 23.84
C PRO A 381 0.22 -0.45 22.69
N PHE A 382 -0.02 -1.68 22.21
CA PHE A 382 -0.94 -1.98 21.11
C PHE A 382 -2.31 -2.52 21.56
N GLY A 383 -2.61 -2.53 22.86
CA GLY A 383 -3.84 -3.12 23.42
C GLY A 383 -5.15 -2.48 22.96
N LEU A 384 -5.13 -1.25 22.45
CA LEU A 384 -6.33 -0.65 21.86
C LEU A 384 -6.74 -1.29 20.52
N TRP A 385 -5.77 -1.84 19.79
CA TRP A 385 -5.92 -2.31 18.41
C TRP A 385 -5.97 -3.84 18.37
N SER A 386 -5.05 -4.49 19.05
CA SER A 386 -4.79 -5.94 18.92
C SER A 386 -5.07 -6.72 20.21
N GLU A 387 -5.84 -6.19 21.16
CA GLU A 387 -6.12 -6.92 22.42
C GLU A 387 -6.74 -8.30 22.15
N GLY A 388 -6.05 -9.33 22.64
CA GLY A 388 -6.44 -10.72 22.48
C GLY A 388 -5.80 -11.43 21.29
N GLU A 389 -5.22 -10.68 20.35
CA GLU A 389 -4.43 -11.25 19.26
C GLU A 389 -3.05 -11.66 19.77
N TRP A 390 -2.54 -12.76 19.21
CA TRP A 390 -1.20 -13.25 19.52
C TRP A 390 -0.21 -12.75 18.47
N ASP A 391 0.00 -11.44 18.47
CA ASP A 391 0.94 -10.74 17.58
C ASP A 391 2.32 -10.64 18.24
N TRP A 392 3.18 -11.63 17.97
CA TRP A 392 4.45 -11.82 18.69
C TRP A 392 5.70 -11.56 17.83
N LEU A 393 5.54 -11.48 16.51
CA LEU A 393 6.57 -11.02 15.57
C LEU A 393 6.16 -9.76 14.82
N HIS A 394 4.90 -9.65 14.40
CA HIS A 394 4.42 -8.58 13.53
C HIS A 394 5.29 -8.43 12.27
N LEU A 395 5.24 -9.41 11.37
CA LEU A 395 6.02 -9.35 10.14
C LEU A 395 5.41 -8.32 9.17
N ASN A 396 6.24 -7.40 8.65
CA ASN A 396 5.73 -6.24 7.89
C ASN A 396 6.41 -5.99 6.53
N SER A 397 7.44 -6.76 6.20
CA SER A 397 8.03 -6.78 4.86
C SER A 397 8.67 -8.13 4.55
N LEU A 398 8.75 -8.45 3.26
CA LEU A 398 9.22 -9.74 2.77
C LEU A 398 10.08 -9.57 1.50
N GLN A 399 11.26 -10.18 1.51
CA GLN A 399 12.17 -10.24 0.36
C GLN A 399 12.56 -11.69 0.10
N TYR A 400 12.73 -12.06 -1.17
CA TYR A 400 13.26 -13.35 -1.57
C TYR A 400 14.71 -13.19 -2.06
N ASP A 401 15.61 -13.98 -1.49
CA ASP A 401 17.00 -14.09 -1.95
C ASP A 401 17.14 -15.41 -2.74
N GLU A 402 17.16 -15.27 -4.07
CA GLU A 402 17.28 -16.40 -5.00
C GLU A 402 18.65 -17.11 -4.88
N SER A 403 19.68 -16.43 -4.37
CA SER A 403 21.06 -16.95 -4.39
C SER A 403 21.25 -18.20 -3.53
N ASP A 404 20.46 -18.32 -2.46
CA ASP A 404 20.51 -19.42 -1.50
C ASP A 404 19.12 -19.96 -1.12
N ASN A 405 18.07 -19.54 -1.83
CA ASN A 405 16.68 -19.92 -1.60
C ASN A 405 16.23 -19.62 -0.16
N SER A 406 16.24 -18.35 0.19
CA SER A 406 15.85 -17.86 1.51
C SER A 406 14.95 -16.64 1.41
N ILE A 407 14.35 -16.27 2.54
CA ILE A 407 13.59 -15.03 2.68
C ILE A 407 14.21 -14.14 3.74
N ILE A 408 14.05 -12.83 3.58
CA ILE A 408 14.38 -11.83 4.58
C ILE A 408 13.08 -11.15 4.97
N VAL A 409 12.75 -11.22 6.26
CA VAL A 409 11.53 -10.64 6.83
C VAL A 409 11.85 -9.64 7.93
N SER A 410 10.99 -8.64 8.08
CA SER A 410 11.12 -7.61 9.11
C SER A 410 10.10 -7.85 10.22
N SER A 411 10.58 -8.07 11.45
CA SER A 411 9.74 -8.14 12.66
C SER A 411 9.75 -6.80 13.39
N ARG A 412 8.59 -6.15 13.48
CA ARG A 412 8.43 -4.92 14.26
C ARG A 412 8.51 -5.19 15.75
N GLU A 413 7.81 -6.21 16.23
CA GLU A 413 7.67 -6.52 17.66
C GLU A 413 9.03 -6.85 18.32
N THR A 414 9.95 -7.46 17.57
CA THR A 414 11.31 -7.79 18.06
C THR A 414 12.39 -6.84 17.54
N SER A 415 12.02 -5.80 16.76
CA SER A 415 12.96 -4.86 16.13
C SER A 415 14.13 -5.57 15.43
N THR A 416 13.83 -6.66 14.74
CA THR A 416 14.82 -7.59 14.17
C THR A 416 14.51 -7.86 12.71
N ILE A 417 15.54 -7.79 11.86
CA ILE A 417 15.52 -8.27 10.48
C ILE A 417 16.01 -9.72 10.50
N ILE A 418 15.25 -10.64 9.91
CA ILE A 418 15.47 -12.08 10.04
C ILE A 418 15.64 -12.68 8.64
N LYS A 419 16.76 -13.37 8.39
CA LYS A 419 16.92 -14.23 7.20
C LYS A 419 16.58 -15.67 7.57
N CYS A 420 15.69 -16.29 6.80
CA CYS A 420 15.20 -17.65 6.99
C CYS A 420 15.38 -18.45 5.70
N ALA A 421 16.14 -19.54 5.75
CA ALA A 421 16.30 -20.45 4.62
C ALA A 421 15.00 -21.24 4.39
N LEU A 422 14.57 -21.32 3.14
CA LEU A 422 13.40 -22.09 2.74
C LEU A 422 13.79 -23.56 2.47
N GLY A 423 12.88 -24.48 2.78
CA GLY A 423 13.09 -25.92 2.58
C GLY A 423 11.94 -26.74 3.18
N GLU A 424 12.12 -28.06 3.29
CA GLU A 424 11.14 -28.92 3.98
C GLU A 424 10.94 -28.52 5.46
N GLU A 425 12.02 -28.04 6.09
CA GLU A 425 12.02 -27.46 7.43
C GLU A 425 12.72 -26.09 7.35
N PRO A 426 11.97 -24.98 7.32
CA PRO A 426 12.54 -23.63 7.33
C PRO A 426 13.40 -23.39 8.57
N SER A 427 14.48 -22.62 8.42
CA SER A 427 15.41 -22.38 9.53
C SER A 427 16.09 -21.02 9.45
N ILE A 428 16.37 -20.44 10.62
CA ILE A 428 17.03 -19.13 10.73
C ILE A 428 18.48 -19.24 10.25
N VAL A 429 18.86 -18.30 9.38
CA VAL A 429 20.23 -18.12 8.91
C VAL A 429 20.93 -17.10 9.79
N TRP A 430 20.37 -15.89 9.88
CA TRP A 430 20.89 -14.80 10.71
C TRP A 430 19.78 -13.82 11.12
N MET A 431 20.10 -12.99 12.10
CA MET A 431 19.24 -11.92 12.62
C MET A 431 20.07 -10.64 12.80
N ALA A 432 19.58 -9.51 12.25
CA ALA A 432 20.22 -8.20 12.37
C ALA A 432 19.34 -7.26 13.21
N GLY A 433 19.93 -6.63 14.23
CA GLY A 433 19.25 -5.74 15.18
C GLY A 433 19.94 -5.74 16.54
N ASN A 434 19.28 -5.21 17.56
CA ASN A 434 19.82 -5.22 18.92
C ASN A 434 19.84 -6.67 19.47
N PRO A 435 21.03 -7.25 19.76
CA PRO A 435 21.14 -8.64 20.19
C PRO A 435 20.49 -8.93 21.56
N ASP A 436 20.23 -7.90 22.36
CA ASP A 436 19.62 -8.04 23.69
C ASP A 436 18.21 -8.64 23.64
N PHE A 437 17.46 -8.47 22.53
CA PHE A 437 16.14 -9.10 22.32
C PHE A 437 16.19 -10.62 22.41
N TRP A 438 17.28 -11.21 21.93
CA TRP A 438 17.43 -12.64 21.81
C TRP A 438 18.28 -13.24 22.92
N GLN A 439 18.86 -12.42 23.79
CA GLN A 439 19.74 -12.87 24.86
C GLN A 439 19.04 -13.87 25.79
N GLY A 440 19.67 -15.03 25.99
CA GLY A 440 19.16 -16.09 26.86
C GLY A 440 18.10 -16.99 26.22
N THR A 441 17.78 -16.77 24.94
CA THR A 441 16.98 -17.67 24.10
C THR A 441 17.89 -18.60 23.30
N ASP A 442 17.33 -19.66 22.70
CA ASP A 442 18.08 -20.55 21.79
C ASP A 442 18.45 -19.85 20.46
N PHE A 443 17.89 -18.67 20.19
CA PHE A 443 18.08 -17.92 18.95
C PHE A 443 19.17 -16.85 19.05
N ALA A 444 19.71 -16.59 20.24
CA ALA A 444 20.82 -15.63 20.45
C ALA A 444 22.03 -15.89 19.53
N GLN A 445 22.24 -17.16 19.13
CA GLN A 445 23.35 -17.56 18.28
C GLN A 445 23.25 -17.07 16.83
N TYR A 446 22.06 -16.63 16.37
CA TYR A 446 21.86 -16.13 15.02
C TYR A 446 22.02 -14.60 14.93
N SER A 447 22.22 -13.91 16.06
CA SER A 447 22.42 -12.45 16.05
C SER A 447 23.77 -12.10 15.42
N LEU A 448 23.74 -11.31 14.35
CA LEU A 448 24.94 -10.76 13.70
C LEU A 448 25.63 -9.74 14.61
N GLU A 449 26.95 -9.66 14.50
CA GLU A 449 27.75 -8.64 15.19
C GLU A 449 27.71 -7.31 14.42
N ALA A 450 27.23 -6.25 15.07
CA ALA A 450 27.29 -4.90 14.50
C ALA A 450 28.74 -4.40 14.44
N GLN A 451 29.13 -3.90 13.28
CA GLN A 451 30.44 -3.28 13.04
C GLN A 451 30.27 -1.77 12.91
N GLY A 452 30.80 -1.02 13.88
CA GLY A 452 30.70 0.44 13.92
C GLY A 452 30.02 0.96 15.19
N ASP A 453 29.78 2.26 15.22
CA ASP A 453 29.10 2.95 16.33
C ASP A 453 27.86 3.64 15.75
N PHE A 454 26.71 2.96 15.84
CA PHE A 454 25.42 3.41 15.35
C PHE A 454 24.29 2.86 16.23
N ASN A 455 23.13 3.52 16.19
CA ASN A 455 21.93 3.03 16.85
C ASN A 455 21.27 1.96 15.97
N TYR A 456 20.89 0.83 16.58
CA TYR A 456 20.08 -0.18 15.89
C TYR A 456 18.74 0.40 15.42
N GLN A 457 18.13 -0.26 14.45
CA GLN A 457 16.76 -0.01 14.07
C GLN A 457 15.77 -0.49 15.14
N TYR A 458 14.66 0.25 15.31
CA TYR A 458 13.58 -0.10 16.24
C TYR A 458 12.22 0.09 15.58
N GLY A 459 11.42 -0.98 15.58
CA GLY A 459 10.07 -0.99 15.00
C GLY A 459 10.05 -0.80 13.48
N GLN A 460 11.13 -1.16 12.79
CA GLN A 460 11.37 -0.89 11.37
C GLN A 460 10.32 -1.51 10.44
N HIS A 461 10.16 -0.91 9.27
CA HIS A 461 9.32 -1.35 8.15
C HIS A 461 10.09 -1.30 6.83
N ASP A 462 9.47 -1.82 5.76
CA ASP A 462 9.95 -1.67 4.38
C ASP A 462 11.43 -2.07 4.20
N VAL A 463 11.80 -3.24 4.73
CA VAL A 463 13.13 -3.81 4.51
C VAL A 463 13.20 -4.37 3.10
N GLU A 464 14.09 -3.80 2.29
CA GLU A 464 14.25 -4.07 0.86
C GLU A 464 15.66 -4.60 0.56
N LEU A 465 15.72 -5.75 -0.13
CA LEU A 465 16.98 -6.29 -0.64
C LEU A 465 17.40 -5.48 -1.86
N MET A 466 18.55 -4.83 -1.80
CA MET A 466 18.96 -3.90 -2.84
C MET A 466 19.55 -4.64 -4.05
N PRO A 467 19.01 -4.43 -5.27
CA PRO A 467 19.62 -4.99 -6.47
C PRO A 467 20.98 -4.33 -6.74
N ALA A 468 21.88 -5.07 -7.39
CA ALA A 468 23.23 -4.58 -7.69
C ALA A 468 23.28 -3.23 -8.44
N GLN A 469 22.26 -2.96 -9.25
CA GLN A 469 22.12 -1.71 -9.99
C GLN A 469 21.86 -0.51 -9.06
N GLU A 470 21.04 -0.69 -8.02
CA GLU A 470 20.78 0.34 -7.01
C GLU A 470 22.03 0.56 -6.15
N VAL A 471 22.70 -0.52 -5.72
CA VAL A 471 23.98 -0.45 -4.98
C VAL A 471 25.03 0.35 -5.76
N GLU A 472 25.20 0.07 -7.06
CA GLU A 472 26.13 0.80 -7.93
C GLU A 472 25.73 2.27 -8.09
N ALA A 473 24.45 2.55 -8.31
CA ALA A 473 23.94 3.91 -8.54
C ALA A 473 24.11 4.81 -7.31
N LEU A 474 23.99 4.26 -6.11
CA LEU A 474 24.24 4.96 -4.85
C LEU A 474 25.74 5.08 -4.51
N GLY A 475 26.61 4.49 -5.33
CA GLY A 475 28.06 4.58 -5.18
C GLY A 475 28.63 3.73 -4.05
N PHE A 476 27.86 2.74 -3.57
CA PHE A 476 28.34 1.75 -2.63
C PHE A 476 29.30 0.77 -3.31
N GLU A 477 30.17 0.14 -2.51
CA GLU A 477 31.04 -0.91 -3.03
C GLU A 477 30.19 -2.12 -3.44
N ALA A 478 30.45 -2.69 -4.62
CA ALA A 478 29.74 -3.87 -5.09
C ALA A 478 29.86 -5.00 -4.06
N ALA A 479 28.72 -5.61 -3.72
CA ALA A 479 28.68 -6.70 -2.74
C ALA A 479 29.60 -7.86 -3.16
N GLY A 480 30.42 -8.32 -2.22
CA GLY A 480 31.22 -9.52 -2.35
C GLY A 480 30.39 -10.80 -2.26
N GLU A 481 31.06 -11.95 -2.38
CA GLU A 481 30.44 -13.26 -2.14
C GLU A 481 29.98 -13.36 -0.67
N GLY A 482 28.70 -13.68 -0.45
CA GLY A 482 28.09 -13.73 0.89
C GLY A 482 27.80 -12.35 1.49
N GLN A 483 27.79 -11.30 0.68
CA GLN A 483 27.40 -9.96 1.11
C GLN A 483 26.11 -9.51 0.41
N LEU A 484 25.29 -8.77 1.14
CA LEU A 484 24.07 -8.16 0.60
C LEU A 484 23.84 -6.79 1.22
N TYR A 485 23.13 -5.93 0.49
CA TYR A 485 22.72 -4.62 0.98
C TYR A 485 21.22 -4.60 1.23
N LEU A 486 20.83 -3.99 2.35
CA LEU A 486 19.44 -3.76 2.73
C LEU A 486 19.18 -2.27 2.85
N ARG A 487 18.06 -1.81 2.28
CA ARG A 487 17.45 -0.52 2.61
C ARG A 487 16.36 -0.77 3.65
N VAL A 488 16.30 0.07 4.68
CA VAL A 488 15.40 -0.10 5.81
C VAL A 488 14.74 1.24 6.14
N TYR A 489 13.42 1.25 6.29
CA TYR A 489 12.75 2.36 6.95
C TYR A 489 12.76 2.11 8.46
N ASP A 490 13.67 2.74 9.17
CA ASP A 490 13.73 2.68 10.63
C ASP A 490 12.75 3.70 11.22
N ASN A 491 11.61 3.21 11.70
CA ASN A 491 10.64 4.03 12.42
C ASN A 491 11.26 4.67 13.67
N ASN A 492 12.34 4.09 14.21
CA ASN A 492 13.01 4.53 15.43
C ASN A 492 12.04 4.57 16.63
N TYR A 493 11.19 3.54 16.74
CA TYR A 493 10.15 3.42 17.74
C TYR A 493 10.21 2.06 18.44
N TYR A 494 10.34 2.07 19.76
CA TYR A 494 10.30 0.86 20.57
C TYR A 494 8.99 0.73 21.34
N ALA A 495 8.27 -0.35 21.04
CA ALA A 495 7.17 -0.87 21.85
C ALA A 495 7.09 -2.39 21.68
N MET A 496 6.79 -3.08 22.78
CA MET A 496 6.62 -4.53 22.80
C MET A 496 5.39 -4.87 23.64
N SER A 497 4.56 -5.78 23.13
CA SER A 497 3.31 -6.22 23.76
C SER A 497 3.26 -7.73 24.02
N SER A 498 4.22 -8.50 23.54
CA SER A 498 4.20 -9.96 23.55
C SER A 498 4.78 -10.61 24.80
N ARG A 499 5.54 -9.89 25.65
CA ARG A 499 6.20 -10.45 26.85
C ARG A 499 6.20 -9.49 28.05
N ASP A 500 5.87 -10.02 29.23
CA ASP A 500 5.87 -9.25 30.50
C ASP A 500 7.23 -9.25 31.22
N ASP A 501 8.07 -10.24 30.92
CA ASP A 501 9.31 -10.52 31.65
C ASP A 501 10.56 -9.92 30.99
N PHE A 502 10.38 -9.25 29.85
CA PHE A 502 11.44 -8.71 29.02
C PHE A 502 11.16 -7.26 28.65
N GLN A 503 12.21 -6.46 28.70
CA GLN A 503 12.30 -5.09 28.21
C GLN A 503 13.76 -4.84 27.86
N VAL A 504 14.02 -4.07 26.81
CA VAL A 504 15.38 -3.62 26.48
C VAL A 504 15.55 -2.15 26.83
N GLU A 505 16.74 -1.75 27.27
CA GLU A 505 17.08 -0.33 27.37
C GLU A 505 17.42 0.17 25.96
N VAL A 506 16.70 1.19 25.50
CA VAL A 506 16.94 1.85 24.22
C VAL A 506 17.62 3.21 24.43
N PRO A 507 18.41 3.71 23.45
CA PRO A 507 18.96 5.07 23.49
C PRO A 507 17.88 6.14 23.71
N GLU A 508 18.27 7.31 24.25
CA GLU A 508 17.32 8.43 24.50
C GLU A 508 16.75 9.00 23.19
N GLU A 509 17.43 8.76 22.07
CA GLU A 509 17.02 9.18 20.73
C GLU A 509 15.96 8.26 20.10
N VAL A 510 15.65 7.11 20.73
CA VAL A 510 14.61 6.18 20.26
C VAL A 510 13.26 6.59 20.84
N GLY A 511 12.27 6.74 19.96
CA GLY A 511 10.90 7.07 20.35
C GLY A 511 10.25 5.95 21.17
N THR A 512 9.46 6.33 22.16
CA THR A 512 8.65 5.39 22.97
C THR A 512 7.17 5.77 23.02
N ALA A 513 6.79 6.81 22.27
CA ALA A 513 5.42 7.21 22.04
C ALA A 513 5.11 7.33 20.55
N ASN A 514 3.83 7.19 20.18
CA ASN A 514 3.38 7.30 18.79
C ASN A 514 3.68 8.68 18.17
N MET A 515 3.63 9.73 19.01
CA MET A 515 3.98 11.10 18.64
C MET A 515 4.96 11.62 19.67
N GLU A 516 6.16 11.99 19.23
CA GLU A 516 7.22 12.43 20.11
C GLU A 516 8.06 13.52 19.44
N ASP A 517 8.28 14.62 20.15
CA ASP A 517 9.08 15.74 19.64
C ASP A 517 10.57 15.47 19.87
N GLY A 518 11.40 15.78 18.87
CA GLY A 518 12.87 15.71 19.00
C GLY A 518 13.48 14.34 18.70
N VAL A 519 12.66 13.39 18.25
CA VAL A 519 13.09 12.14 17.60
C VAL A 519 12.82 12.22 16.10
N ASN A 520 13.57 11.47 15.31
CA ASN A 520 13.41 11.33 13.87
C ASN A 520 13.24 9.84 13.55
N SER A 521 12.65 9.54 12.40
CA SER A 521 12.80 8.23 11.76
C SER A 521 13.94 8.32 10.74
N HIS A 522 14.39 7.18 10.24
CA HIS A 522 15.57 7.14 9.39
C HIS A 522 15.38 6.21 8.19
N VAL A 523 16.06 6.54 7.09
CA VAL A 523 16.33 5.57 6.03
C VAL A 523 17.75 5.05 6.24
N TYR A 524 17.88 3.77 6.54
CA TYR A 524 19.15 3.09 6.80
C TYR A 524 19.57 2.21 5.64
N TYR A 525 20.87 2.16 5.39
CA TYR A 525 21.50 1.23 4.47
C TYR A 525 22.44 0.32 5.25
N TYR A 526 22.13 -0.96 5.28
CA TYR A 526 22.98 -1.97 5.91
C TYR A 526 23.73 -2.77 4.86
N LEU A 527 25.02 -3.01 5.10
CA LEU A 527 25.77 -4.09 4.48
C LEU A 527 25.80 -5.27 5.45
N VAL A 528 25.25 -6.40 5.04
CA VAL A 528 25.35 -7.67 5.77
C VAL A 528 26.45 -8.50 5.13
N ASP A 529 27.35 -9.04 5.97
CA ASP A 529 28.39 -9.99 5.57
C ASP A 529 28.16 -11.31 6.30
N GLU A 530 27.62 -12.28 5.57
CA GLU A 530 27.21 -13.58 6.09
C GLU A 530 28.41 -14.48 6.39
N ALA A 531 29.55 -14.26 5.74
CA ALA A 531 30.77 -15.03 6.01
C ALA A 531 31.47 -14.56 7.30
N ALA A 532 31.32 -13.28 7.62
CA ALA A 532 31.85 -12.67 8.83
C ALA A 532 30.88 -12.70 10.02
N ASP A 533 29.60 -13.06 9.80
CA ASP A 533 28.50 -12.93 10.77
C ASP A 533 28.36 -11.48 11.29
N THR A 534 28.44 -10.49 10.38
CA THR A 534 28.39 -9.06 10.74
C THR A 534 27.40 -8.26 9.91
N PHE A 535 27.01 -7.11 10.45
CA PHE A 535 26.33 -6.07 9.68
C PHE A 535 26.84 -4.67 10.02
N THR A 536 26.82 -3.77 9.05
CA THR A 536 27.36 -2.41 9.15
C THR A 536 26.35 -1.41 8.61
N LEU A 537 26.09 -0.31 9.32
CA LEU A 537 25.41 0.85 8.75
C LEU A 537 26.36 1.58 7.80
N VAL A 538 26.11 1.54 6.50
CA VAL A 538 26.99 2.14 5.48
C VAL A 538 26.58 3.56 5.12
N ASP A 539 25.29 3.88 5.26
CA ASP A 539 24.76 5.22 5.04
C ASP A 539 23.40 5.38 5.74
N SER A 540 23.02 6.64 6.00
CA SER A 540 21.69 6.97 6.52
C SER A 540 21.32 8.44 6.30
N PHE A 541 20.03 8.71 6.31
CA PHE A 541 19.52 10.07 6.46
C PHE A 541 18.23 10.11 7.27
N ASP A 542 17.99 11.26 7.90
CA ASP A 542 16.83 11.49 8.76
C ASP A 542 15.60 11.89 7.94
N VAL A 543 14.45 11.42 8.40
CA VAL A 543 13.13 11.85 7.95
C VAL A 543 12.27 12.20 9.18
N PRO A 544 11.20 13.00 9.03
CA PRO A 544 10.27 13.27 10.12
C PRO A 544 9.79 11.96 10.76
N TYR A 545 9.70 11.95 12.09
CA TYR A 545 9.33 10.77 12.86
C TYR A 545 7.99 10.18 12.44
N SER A 546 7.95 8.87 12.26
CA SER A 546 6.75 8.08 12.03
C SER A 546 6.89 6.78 12.80
N SER A 547 6.19 6.66 13.92
CA SER A 547 6.36 5.52 14.83
C SER A 547 5.86 4.17 14.27
N LEU A 548 5.04 4.20 13.21
CA LEU A 548 4.32 3.03 12.68
C LEU A 548 4.28 3.08 11.15
N VAL A 549 4.02 1.90 10.54
CA VAL A 549 3.86 1.72 9.09
C VAL A 549 5.00 2.40 8.31
N SER A 550 4.72 3.05 7.18
CA SER A 550 5.66 3.89 6.44
C SER A 550 6.63 3.10 5.56
N ASN A 551 7.25 3.79 4.62
CA ASN A 551 8.15 3.20 3.64
C ASN A 551 9.09 4.26 3.05
N ALA A 552 10.19 3.83 2.46
CA ALA A 552 11.07 4.67 1.67
C ALA A 552 11.44 3.94 0.37
N LYS A 553 11.04 4.51 -0.76
CA LYS A 553 11.36 4.01 -2.10
C LYS A 553 12.39 4.90 -2.78
N TRP A 554 13.50 4.30 -3.21
CA TRP A 554 14.47 4.98 -4.06
C TRP A 554 13.96 5.10 -5.50
N MET A 555 14.14 6.27 -6.11
CA MET A 555 13.66 6.62 -7.46
C MET A 555 14.80 7.02 -8.41
N GLY A 556 16.05 6.71 -8.07
CA GLY A 556 17.23 7.15 -8.81
C GLY A 556 17.89 8.37 -8.17
N ASP A 557 17.41 9.57 -8.50
CA ASP A 557 17.98 10.82 -7.98
C ASP A 557 17.25 11.35 -6.73
N THR A 558 16.18 10.66 -6.30
CA THR A 558 15.30 11.07 -5.21
C THR A 558 14.79 9.87 -4.41
N TYR A 559 14.15 10.15 -3.27
CA TYR A 559 13.47 9.18 -2.41
C TYR A 559 12.03 9.59 -2.18
N VAL A 560 11.09 8.67 -2.37
CA VAL A 560 9.69 8.84 -1.96
C VAL A 560 9.52 8.18 -0.60
N VAL A 561 9.06 8.97 0.37
CA VAL A 561 8.88 8.55 1.76
C VAL A 561 7.43 8.79 2.17
N ASN A 562 6.79 7.77 2.72
CA ASN A 562 5.51 7.95 3.41
C ASN A 562 5.77 8.15 4.90
N ASN A 563 5.12 9.13 5.51
CA ASN A 563 5.01 9.25 6.96
C ASN A 563 3.55 8.96 7.35
N GLY A 564 3.29 7.70 7.67
CA GLY A 564 1.94 7.21 7.93
C GLY A 564 1.24 7.84 9.13
N VAL A 565 2.01 8.20 10.17
CA VAL A 565 1.46 8.78 11.40
C VAL A 565 1.16 10.27 11.23
N HIS A 566 2.01 11.01 10.50
CA HIS A 566 1.80 12.43 10.21
C HIS A 566 0.87 12.67 9.00
N GLN A 567 0.42 11.60 8.35
CA GLN A 567 -0.52 11.63 7.23
C GLN A 567 -0.01 12.48 6.06
N CYS A 568 1.26 12.27 5.70
CA CYS A 568 1.86 12.89 4.54
C CYS A 568 2.81 11.93 3.84
N TYR A 569 3.05 12.19 2.55
CA TYR A 569 4.16 11.59 1.83
C TYR A 569 5.00 12.69 1.18
N GLU A 570 6.26 12.38 0.92
CA GLU A 570 7.31 13.35 0.68
C GLU A 570 8.27 12.82 -0.36
N GLU A 571 8.84 13.72 -1.15
CA GLU A 571 9.97 13.40 -2.01
C GLU A 571 11.20 14.18 -1.55
N TYR A 572 12.31 13.47 -1.35
CA TYR A 572 13.59 13.99 -0.89
C TYR A 572 14.64 13.83 -1.99
N ASP A 573 15.64 14.71 -2.02
CA ASP A 573 16.84 14.47 -2.84
C ASP A 573 17.75 13.41 -2.20
N GLN A 574 18.79 13.00 -2.93
CA GLN A 574 19.79 12.03 -2.45
C GLN A 574 20.54 12.46 -1.18
N GLN A 575 20.46 13.73 -0.77
CA GLN A 575 21.10 14.23 0.45
C GLN A 575 20.11 14.32 1.63
N GLY A 576 18.88 13.85 1.46
CA GLY A 576 17.83 13.90 2.48
C GLY A 576 17.20 15.29 2.65
N SER A 577 17.34 16.20 1.66
CA SER A 577 16.63 17.49 1.71
C SER A 577 15.27 17.38 1.02
N LEU A 578 14.23 17.89 1.68
CA LEU A 578 12.86 17.86 1.17
C LEU A 578 12.75 18.62 -0.16
N ILE A 579 12.16 17.98 -1.17
CA ILE A 579 11.75 18.58 -2.44
C ILE A 579 10.29 19.06 -2.31
N ARG A 580 9.39 18.14 -1.93
CA ARG A 580 7.96 18.46 -1.74
C ARG A 580 7.29 17.47 -0.80
N GLN A 581 6.35 17.96 0.00
CA GLN A 581 5.44 17.18 0.83
C GLN A 581 4.01 17.29 0.30
N TYR A 582 3.24 16.23 0.46
CA TYR A 582 1.83 16.10 0.13
C TYR A 582 1.07 15.61 1.36
N LYS A 583 0.03 16.32 1.78
CA LYS A 583 -0.80 15.91 2.92
C LYS A 583 -2.00 15.12 2.46
N TYR A 584 -2.35 14.10 3.23
CA TYR A 584 -3.56 13.31 3.06
C TYR A 584 -4.28 13.16 4.40
N THR A 585 -5.51 12.67 4.40
CA THR A 585 -6.32 12.49 5.61
C THR A 585 -6.69 11.03 5.79
N CYS A 586 -6.36 10.43 6.94
CA CYS A 586 -6.82 9.08 7.28
C CYS A 586 -7.39 8.99 8.70
N THR A 587 -8.20 7.97 8.96
CA THR A 587 -8.81 7.71 10.27
C THR A 587 -7.79 7.23 11.31
N ALA A 588 -6.75 6.51 10.88
CA ALA A 588 -5.65 6.02 11.70
C ALA A 588 -4.30 6.44 11.11
N ASN A 589 -3.65 5.56 10.34
CA ASN A 589 -2.38 5.81 9.66
C ASN A 589 -2.52 5.53 8.15
N GLY A 590 -1.67 6.14 7.33
CA GLY A 590 -1.52 5.75 5.93
C GLY A 590 -0.42 4.71 5.78
N TYR A 591 -0.71 3.57 5.13
CA TYR A 591 0.19 2.43 5.08
C TYR A 591 1.48 2.70 4.28
N ARG A 592 1.37 2.85 2.96
CA ARG A 592 2.51 3.06 2.06
C ARG A 592 2.17 4.03 0.94
N VAL A 593 3.16 4.81 0.51
CA VAL A 593 3.12 5.58 -0.73
C VAL A 593 4.39 5.32 -1.51
N MET A 594 4.22 4.93 -2.76
CA MET A 594 5.32 4.68 -3.69
C MET A 594 5.09 5.50 -4.96
N LYS A 595 6.06 5.49 -5.86
CA LYS A 595 5.97 6.19 -7.15
C LYS A 595 6.52 5.34 -8.28
N ASP A 596 5.89 5.42 -9.44
CA ASP A 596 6.35 4.74 -10.64
C ASP A 596 6.02 5.59 -11.88
N SER A 597 6.81 5.42 -12.92
CA SER A 597 6.57 6.00 -14.24
C SER A 597 5.38 5.37 -14.95
N PHE A 598 5.05 4.10 -14.66
CA PHE A 598 4.05 3.29 -15.37
C PHE A 598 4.31 3.17 -16.89
N GLU A 599 5.57 3.35 -17.31
CA GLU A 599 6.03 3.08 -18.66
C GLU A 599 5.94 1.58 -18.96
N GLY A 600 5.44 1.23 -20.16
CA GLY A 600 5.17 -0.16 -20.54
C GLY A 600 3.78 -0.67 -20.09
N PHE A 601 3.15 -0.02 -19.10
CA PHE A 601 1.78 -0.32 -18.67
C PHE A 601 0.78 0.65 -19.31
N TRP A 602 0.63 1.86 -18.76
CA TRP A 602 -0.26 2.89 -19.31
C TRP A 602 0.43 3.80 -20.32
N PHE A 603 1.73 4.01 -20.18
CA PHE A 603 2.47 4.98 -20.97
C PHE A 603 3.58 4.37 -21.83
N LEU A 604 3.91 5.05 -22.92
CA LEU A 604 5.13 4.73 -23.68
C LEU A 604 6.37 5.26 -22.94
N PRO A 605 7.52 4.58 -23.05
CA PRO A 605 8.79 5.09 -22.52
C PRO A 605 9.15 6.46 -23.11
N GLN A 606 9.62 7.39 -22.27
CA GLN A 606 9.98 8.76 -22.69
C GLN A 606 11.45 8.96 -23.04
#